data_AF-A0A0V0XXE9-F1
#
_entry.id   AF-A0A0V0XXE9-F1
#
_cell.length_a   1.000
_cell.length_b   1.000
_cell.length_c   1.000
_cell.angle_alpha   90.00
_cell.angle_beta   90.00
_cell.angle_gamma   90.00
#
_symmetry.space_group_name_H-M   'P 1'
#
loop_
_entity.id
_entity.type
_entity.pdbx_description
1 polymer ?
#
loop_
_entity_poly.entity_id
_entity_poly.type
_entity_poly.pdbx_seq_one_letter_code
_entity_poly.pdbx_strand_id
1 'polypeptide(L)'
;MNSTETAVMLFSFFYFKVYVFSIFFRNQALLPLPDQMKFSILFSCHEEQIIITSNPYFWSTEDLIKFLLPSPYGKLAIPKILELGFDGESFLMLSVSDMQEILDVKLGDAVKLCTAVEYLKHQVVFFMNQ
;
A
#
# COMPACT_ATOMS: atom_id res chain seq x y z
N MET A 1 12.92 -10.20 32.84
CA MET A 1 12.28 -10.74 31.62
C MET A 1 13.22 -11.80 31.07
N ASN A 2 12.76 -13.05 31.07
CA ASN A 2 13.62 -14.20 30.83
C ASN A 2 13.83 -14.39 29.32
N SER A 3 15.07 -14.67 28.92
CA SER A 3 15.52 -14.88 27.54
C SER A 3 14.73 -15.93 26.75
N THR A 4 13.95 -16.77 27.44
CA THR A 4 13.09 -17.80 26.85
C THR A 4 11.77 -17.23 26.29
N GLU A 5 11.20 -16.18 26.88
CA GLU A 5 9.93 -15.58 26.41
C GLU A 5 10.11 -14.84 25.07
N THR A 6 11.24 -14.16 24.90
CA THR A 6 11.59 -13.48 23.65
C THR A 6 11.78 -14.45 22.50
N ALA A 7 12.36 -15.63 22.74
CA ALA A 7 12.53 -16.64 21.71
C ALA A 7 11.18 -17.21 21.25
N VAL A 8 10.27 -17.52 22.19
CA VAL A 8 8.93 -18.05 21.86
C VAL A 8 8.11 -17.04 21.06
N MET A 9 8.19 -15.75 21.40
CA MET A 9 7.52 -14.68 20.65
C MET A 9 8.05 -14.55 19.22
N LEU A 10 9.38 -14.63 19.03
CA LEU A 10 9.99 -14.60 17.70
C LEU A 10 9.61 -15.84 16.87
N PHE A 11 9.62 -17.03 17.48
CA PHE A 11 9.19 -18.26 16.80
C PHE A 11 7.71 -18.21 16.39
N SER A 12 6.81 -17.72 17.24
CA SER A 12 5.40 -17.52 16.88
C SER A 12 5.20 -16.49 15.78
N PHE A 13 5.99 -15.42 15.76
CA PHE A 13 5.92 -14.40 14.72
C PHE A 13 6.38 -14.92 13.35
N PHE A 14 7.45 -15.72 13.34
CA PHE A 14 7.92 -16.42 12.13
C PHE A 14 6.90 -17.45 11.65
N TYR A 15 6.34 -18.25 12.55
CA TYR A 15 5.31 -19.24 12.19
C TYR A 15 4.04 -18.59 11.65
N PHE A 16 3.62 -17.46 12.23
CA PHE A 16 2.48 -16.70 11.74
C PHE A 16 2.73 -16.15 10.32
N LYS A 17 3.93 -15.62 10.06
CA LYS A 17 4.35 -15.17 8.73
C LYS A 17 4.32 -16.31 7.70
N VAL A 18 4.87 -17.48 8.06
CA VAL A 18 4.90 -18.66 7.16
C VAL A 18 3.50 -19.24 6.96
N TYR A 19 2.65 -19.25 7.99
CA TYR A 19 1.31 -19.83 7.94
C TYR A 19 0.35 -18.97 7.09
N VAL A 20 0.41 -17.65 7.23
CA VAL A 20 -0.35 -16.72 6.38
C VAL A 20 0.12 -16.83 4.92
N PHE A 21 1.43 -16.95 4.70
CA PHE A 21 1.98 -17.19 3.36
C PHE A 21 1.52 -18.54 2.78
N SER A 22 1.47 -19.60 3.59
CA SER A 22 1.07 -20.95 3.14
C SER A 22 -0.43 -21.06 2.83
N ILE A 23 -1.29 -20.37 3.58
CA ILE A 23 -2.74 -20.31 3.29
C ILE A 23 -2.98 -19.60 1.95
N PHE A 24 -2.21 -18.56 1.66
CA PHE A 24 -2.33 -17.79 0.42
C PHE A 24 -2.02 -18.62 -0.84
N PHE A 25 -1.10 -19.59 -0.75
CA PHE A 25 -0.70 -20.40 -1.90
C PHE A 25 -1.58 -21.64 -2.18
N ARG A 26 -2.39 -22.11 -1.21
CA ARG A 26 -3.07 -23.41 -1.33
C ARG A 26 -4.40 -23.40 -2.10
N ASN A 27 -5.04 -22.25 -2.26
CA ASN A 27 -6.33 -22.14 -2.97
C ASN A 27 -6.17 -21.53 -4.38
N GLN A 28 -5.28 -22.09 -5.20
CA GLN A 28 -5.19 -21.81 -6.63
C GLN A 28 -6.20 -22.66 -7.42
N ALA A 29 -7.43 -22.19 -7.49
CA ALA A 29 -8.32 -22.51 -8.60
C ALA A 29 -9.09 -21.22 -8.94
N LEU A 30 -8.63 -20.53 -9.99
CA LEU A 30 -9.20 -19.29 -10.55
C LEU A 30 -9.00 -17.99 -9.74
N LEU A 31 -7.81 -17.79 -9.15
CA LEU A 31 -7.47 -16.48 -8.60
C LEU A 31 -6.91 -15.55 -9.70
N PRO A 32 -7.37 -14.28 -9.79
CA PRO A 32 -6.87 -13.33 -10.77
C PRO A 32 -5.37 -13.07 -10.56
N LEU A 33 -4.68 -12.63 -11.62
CA LEU A 33 -3.23 -12.38 -11.64
C LEU A 33 -2.77 -11.56 -10.40
N PRO A 34 -1.53 -11.79 -9.90
CA PRO A 34 -1.00 -11.18 -8.67
C PRO A 34 -1.18 -9.66 -8.56
N ASP A 35 -1.15 -8.96 -9.69
CA ASP A 35 -1.33 -7.51 -9.77
C ASP A 35 -2.79 -7.07 -9.59
N GLN A 36 -3.75 -7.87 -10.07
CA GLN A 36 -5.17 -7.59 -9.93
C GLN A 36 -5.68 -7.92 -8.53
N MET A 37 -5.12 -8.95 -7.88
CA MET A 37 -5.48 -9.33 -6.51
C MET A 37 -4.93 -8.36 -5.45
N LYS A 38 -3.78 -7.72 -5.70
CA LYS A 38 -3.25 -6.67 -4.82
C LYS A 38 -4.09 -5.39 -4.83
N PHE A 39 -4.71 -5.08 -5.97
CA PHE A 39 -5.44 -3.83 -6.15
C PHE A 39 -6.84 -3.82 -5.55
N SER A 40 -7.54 -4.95 -5.59
CA SER A 40 -8.86 -5.11 -4.94
C SER A 40 -8.81 -4.97 -3.41
N ILE A 41 -7.63 -5.16 -2.81
CA ILE A 41 -7.40 -4.97 -1.35
C ILE A 41 -7.22 -3.49 -0.99
N LEU A 42 -6.74 -2.65 -1.91
CA LEU A 42 -6.54 -1.20 -1.69
C LEU A 42 -7.84 -0.40 -1.70
N PHE A 43 -8.83 -0.86 -2.46
CA PHE A 43 -10.12 -0.22 -2.68
C PHE A 43 -11.23 -1.18 -2.28
N SER A 44 -11.42 -1.36 -0.96
CA SER A 44 -12.54 -2.16 -0.48
C SER A 44 -13.85 -1.52 -0.94
N CYS A 45 -14.58 -2.23 -1.79
CA CYS A 45 -15.94 -1.90 -2.24
C CYS A 45 -16.09 -0.66 -3.15
N HIS A 46 -15.60 -0.75 -4.37
CA HIS A 46 -16.42 -0.58 -5.58
C HIS A 46 -15.54 -0.93 -6.79
N GLU A 47 -16.14 -1.54 -7.81
CA GLU A 47 -15.51 -1.83 -9.11
C GLU A 47 -15.21 -0.54 -9.91
N GLU A 48 -14.93 0.59 -9.24
CA GLU A 48 -14.42 1.78 -9.89
C GLU A 48 -12.95 1.52 -10.22
N GLN A 49 -12.74 1.06 -11.45
CA GLN A 49 -11.43 0.88 -12.03
C GLN A 49 -10.70 2.23 -11.93
N ILE A 50 -9.63 2.28 -11.15
CA ILE A 50 -8.83 3.50 -11.03
C ILE A 50 -8.00 3.63 -12.29
N ILE A 51 -8.38 4.62 -13.09
CA ILE A 51 -7.71 4.92 -14.35
C ILE A 51 -6.65 5.98 -14.06
N ILE A 52 -5.39 5.57 -14.23
CA ILE A 52 -4.24 6.49 -14.19
C ILE A 52 -4.04 7.03 -15.60
N THR A 53 -4.32 8.31 -15.77
CA THR A 53 -4.29 8.99 -17.08
C THR A 53 -2.98 9.74 -17.34
N SER A 54 -2.13 9.89 -16.33
CA SER A 54 -0.84 10.60 -16.41
C SER A 54 0.19 9.96 -15.49
N ASN A 55 1.48 10.22 -15.76
CA ASN A 55 2.58 9.65 -14.99
C ASN A 55 2.54 10.16 -13.53
N PRO A 56 2.40 9.27 -12.52
CA PRO A 56 2.29 9.64 -11.12
C PRO A 56 3.47 10.41 -10.55
N TYR A 57 4.66 10.30 -11.16
CA TYR A 57 5.83 11.05 -10.74
C TYR A 57 5.62 12.58 -10.87
N PHE A 58 4.80 13.01 -11.83
CA PHE A 58 4.51 14.43 -12.07
C PHE A 58 3.16 14.88 -11.48
N TRP A 59 2.54 14.08 -10.62
CA TRP A 59 1.26 14.44 -10.02
C TRP A 59 1.40 15.58 -9.01
N SER A 60 0.46 16.52 -9.09
CA SER A 60 0.23 17.51 -8.05
C SER A 60 -0.34 16.87 -6.78
N THR A 61 -0.37 17.63 -5.68
CA THR A 61 -1.09 17.23 -4.46
C THR A 61 -2.56 16.94 -4.75
N GLU A 62 -3.22 17.73 -5.61
CA GLU A 62 -4.60 17.51 -6.01
C GLU A 62 -4.80 16.18 -6.76
N ASP A 63 -3.88 15.82 -7.65
CA ASP A 63 -3.95 14.57 -8.41
C ASP A 63 -3.70 13.36 -7.51
N LEU A 64 -2.75 13.48 -6.57
CA LEU A 64 -2.52 12.46 -5.54
C LEU A 64 -3.76 12.25 -4.67
N ILE A 65 -4.45 13.32 -4.26
CA ILE A 65 -5.68 13.21 -3.47
C ILE A 65 -6.78 12.54 -4.28
N LYS A 66 -6.97 12.88 -5.56
CA LYS A 66 -7.95 12.22 -6.42
C LYS A 66 -7.73 10.72 -6.48
N PHE A 67 -6.47 10.28 -6.55
CA PHE A 67 -6.11 8.86 -6.53
C PHE A 67 -6.42 8.18 -5.19
N LEU A 68 -6.16 8.85 -4.06
CA LEU A 68 -6.34 8.29 -2.72
C LEU A 68 -7.78 8.34 -2.22
N LEU A 69 -8.59 9.28 -2.71
CA LEU A 69 -9.95 9.55 -2.21
C LEU A 69 -10.88 8.33 -2.23
N PRO A 70 -10.85 7.43 -3.25
CA PRO A 70 -11.68 6.23 -3.26
C PRO A 70 -11.23 5.19 -2.22
N SER A 71 -9.96 5.20 -1.80
CA SER A 71 -9.44 4.24 -0.82
C SER A 71 -9.83 4.64 0.61
N PRO A 72 -10.40 3.73 1.43
CA PRO A 72 -10.63 4.03 2.85
C PRO A 72 -9.33 4.30 3.61
N TYR A 73 -8.21 3.69 3.19
CA TYR A 73 -6.89 3.91 3.77
C TYR A 73 -6.27 5.21 3.25
N GLY A 74 -6.53 5.57 1.99
CA GLY A 74 -6.18 6.87 1.42
C GLY A 74 -6.81 8.05 2.17
N LYS A 75 -8.09 7.93 2.57
CA LYS A 75 -8.79 8.95 3.38
C LYS A 75 -8.12 9.24 4.71
N LEU A 76 -7.43 8.27 5.32
CA LEU A 76 -6.69 8.47 6.57
C LEU A 76 -5.42 9.31 6.35
N ALA A 77 -4.77 9.13 5.20
CA ALA A 77 -3.52 9.83 4.84
C ALA A 77 -3.75 11.24 4.26
N ILE A 78 -4.89 11.48 3.59
CA ILE A 78 -5.20 12.74 2.90
C ILE A 78 -5.01 13.99 3.78
N PRO A 79 -5.46 14.06 5.05
CA PRO A 79 -5.24 15.23 5.89
C PRO A 79 -3.77 15.60 6.06
N LYS A 80 -2.90 14.62 6.29
CA LYS A 80 -1.46 14.84 6.42
C LYS A 80 -0.78 15.14 5.10
N ILE A 81 -1.22 14.52 4.01
CA ILE A 81 -0.75 14.85 2.65
C ILE A 81 -1.03 16.32 2.30
N LEU A 82 -2.23 16.81 2.62
CA LEU A 82 -2.60 18.21 2.42
C LEU A 82 -1.78 19.15 3.31
N GLU A 83 -1.65 18.82 4.60
CA GLU A 83 -0.89 19.63 5.57
C GLU A 83 0.58 19.78 5.16
N LEU A 84 1.19 18.71 4.67
CA LEU A 84 2.59 18.65 4.31
C LEU A 84 2.87 19.02 2.85
N GLY A 85 1.82 19.24 2.04
CA GLY A 85 1.95 19.54 0.61
C GLY A 85 2.60 18.40 -0.18
N PHE A 86 2.28 17.14 0.15
CA PHE A 86 2.83 15.99 -0.56
C PHE A 86 2.30 15.93 -1.98
N ASP A 87 3.22 15.78 -2.93
CA ASP A 87 2.96 15.55 -4.34
C ASP A 87 3.24 14.09 -4.71
N GLY A 88 3.07 13.76 -5.99
CA GLY A 88 3.27 12.40 -6.48
C GLY A 88 4.68 11.87 -6.22
N GLU A 89 5.71 12.69 -6.47
CA GLU A 89 7.11 12.33 -6.21
C GLU A 89 7.36 12.04 -4.73
N SER A 90 6.95 12.94 -3.84
CA SER A 90 7.13 12.77 -2.39
C SER A 90 6.41 11.53 -1.87
N PHE A 91 5.20 11.27 -2.36
CA PHE A 91 4.42 10.10 -1.97
C PHE A 91 5.05 8.78 -2.44
N LEU A 92 5.64 8.75 -3.65
CA LEU A 92 6.32 7.58 -4.21
C LEU A 92 7.55 7.13 -3.40
N MET A 93 8.12 8.04 -2.61
CA MET A 93 9.31 7.80 -1.79
C MET A 93 8.99 7.22 -0.41
N LEU A 94 7.72 7.18 -0.01
CA LEU A 94 7.33 6.76 1.33
C LEU A 94 7.47 5.25 1.55
N SER A 95 8.16 4.90 2.64
CA SER A 95 8.23 3.56 3.20
C SER A 95 7.11 3.31 4.21
N VAL A 96 6.99 2.06 4.69
CA VAL A 96 5.98 1.72 5.73
C VAL A 96 6.22 2.54 7.00
N SER A 97 7.48 2.78 7.37
CA SER A 97 7.82 3.61 8.54
C SER A 97 7.38 5.06 8.33
N ASP A 98 7.62 5.63 7.15
CA ASP A 98 7.20 7.00 6.84
C ASP A 98 5.68 7.16 6.90
N MET A 99 4.93 6.15 6.42
CA MET A 99 3.46 6.14 6.55
C MET A 99 3.00 6.17 8.01
N GLN A 100 3.75 5.56 8.93
CA GLN A 100 3.41 5.57 10.35
C GLN A 100 3.84 6.87 11.04
N GLU A 101 5.04 7.37 10.74
CA GLU A 101 5.65 8.49 11.46
C GLU A 101 5.21 9.85 10.89
N ILE A 102 5.05 9.95 9.57
CA ILE A 102 4.74 11.21 8.88
C ILE A 102 3.24 11.34 8.64
N LEU A 103 2.60 10.27 8.17
CA LEU A 103 1.16 10.29 7.84
C LEU A 103 0.26 9.82 8.99
N ASP A 104 0.84 9.47 10.15
CA ASP A 104 0.14 9.04 11.37
C ASP A 104 -0.84 7.86 11.14
N VAL A 105 -0.44 6.92 10.26
CA VAL A 105 -1.29 5.78 9.89
C VAL A 105 -0.86 4.53 10.67
N LYS A 106 -1.82 3.72 11.12
CA LYS A 106 -1.52 2.45 11.81
C LYS A 106 -0.83 1.46 10.88
N LEU A 107 0.04 0.61 11.43
CA LEU A 107 0.84 -0.37 10.67
C LEU A 107 0.05 -1.16 9.61
N GLY A 108 -1.14 -1.65 9.97
CA GLY A 108 -1.97 -2.44 9.04
C GLY A 108 -2.46 -1.65 7.82
N ASP A 109 -2.68 -0.35 7.99
CA ASP A 109 -3.13 0.57 6.92
C ASP A 109 -1.92 1.17 6.19
N ALA A 110 -0.81 1.41 6.89
CA ALA A 110 0.48 1.79 6.32
C ALA A 110 0.99 0.77 5.29
N VAL A 111 0.91 -0.54 5.60
CA VAL A 111 1.28 -1.61 4.66
C VAL A 111 0.40 -1.58 3.40
N LYS A 112 -0.89 -1.26 3.54
CA LYS A 112 -1.80 -1.14 2.40
C LYS A 112 -1.47 0.09 1.56
N LEU A 113 -1.27 1.25 2.18
CA LEU A 113 -0.85 2.47 1.48
C LEU A 113 0.49 2.29 0.74
N CYS A 114 1.47 1.61 1.33
CA CYS A 114 2.71 1.27 0.63
C CYS A 114 2.47 0.35 -0.57
N THR A 115 1.45 -0.51 -0.54
CA THR A 115 1.08 -1.29 -1.73
C THR A 115 0.58 -0.39 -2.86
N ALA A 116 -0.11 0.72 -2.54
CA ALA A 116 -0.50 1.73 -3.53
C ALA A 116 0.74 2.44 -4.11
N VAL A 117 1.72 2.78 -3.26
CA VAL A 117 3.01 3.35 -3.70
C VAL A 117 3.71 2.44 -4.70
N GLU A 118 3.85 1.14 -4.39
CA GLU A 118 4.50 0.20 -5.30
C GLU A 118 3.77 0.06 -6.63
N TYR A 119 2.43 0.11 -6.62
CA TYR A 119 1.68 0.14 -7.86
C TYR A 119 1.93 1.41 -8.66
N LEU A 120 1.93 2.59 -8.04
CA LEU A 120 2.22 3.84 -8.74
C LEU A 120 3.63 3.81 -9.35
N LYS A 121 4.62 3.20 -8.68
CA LYS A 121 5.96 3.00 -9.26
C LYS A 121 5.93 2.19 -10.57
N HIS A 122 5.13 1.12 -10.63
CA HIS A 122 4.95 0.35 -11.87
C HIS A 122 4.33 1.21 -12.98
N GLN A 123 3.41 2.11 -12.62
CA GLN A 123 2.78 3.03 -13.56
C GLN A 123 3.77 4.07 -14.09
N VAL A 124 4.64 4.62 -13.23
CA VAL A 124 5.73 5.51 -13.66
C VAL A 124 6.59 4.83 -14.73
N VAL A 125 7.02 3.59 -14.47
CA VAL A 125 7.82 2.82 -15.44
C VAL A 125 7.04 2.59 -16.73
N PHE A 126 5.74 2.29 -16.65
CA PHE A 126 4.90 2.13 -17.83
C PHE A 126 4.85 3.40 -18.68
N PHE A 127 4.65 4.59 -18.09
CA PHE A 127 4.65 5.86 -18.82
C PHE A 127 6.01 6.26 -19.39
N MET A 128 7.12 5.84 -18.75
CA MET A 128 8.46 6.12 -19.27
C MET A 128 8.85 5.27 -20.48
N ASN A 129 8.14 4.16 -20.73
CA ASN A 129 8.41 3.23 -21.83
C ASN A 129 7.45 3.40 -23.03
N GLN A 130 6.57 4.41 -23.00
CA GLN A 130 5.74 4.81 -24.15
C GLN A 130 6.41 5.94 -24.93
#